data_AF-A0A1V5IB99-F1
#
_entry.id   AF-A0A1V5IB99-F1
#
_cell.length_a   1.000
_cell.length_b   1.000
_cell.length_c   1.000
_cell.angle_alpha   90.00
_cell.angle_beta   90.00
_cell.angle_gamma   90.00
#
_symmetry.space_group_name_H-M   'P 1'
#
loop_
_entity.id
_entity.type
_entity.pdbx_description
1 polymer ?
#
loop_
_entity_poly.entity_id
_entity_poly.type
_entity_poly.pdbx_seq_one_letter_code
_entity_poly.pdbx_strand_id
1 'polypeptide(L)'
;MGVQTFDDALLEFLGRRHDAFEAISAVEICHKAGIDNISIDLMYGLPGQTLLMQKYDLEAAVSLDVQHISSYCLSYEKGTPIEKLRRQGRVAVADDDTCAQMYTQMYCHLEDAGFEHYEISNFAIPRYRSHHNSSYWSGTKYLGLGAGAHSYNGRSRQWNIQNLDLYMDGVEKGKTSYKIEHLTERDRYNEMLMLRLRTSEGIDLSALPAAERDRIISDSHRLVDSRGLVLENGRLKIPQEKMFVSNNIISALFI
;
A
#
# COMPACT_ATOMS: atom_id res chain seq x y z
N MET A 1 -3.13 -4.88 11.91
CA MET A 1 -4.43 -5.22 12.53
C MET A 1 -5.47 -4.38 11.82
N GLY A 2 -6.48 -5.01 11.24
CA GLY A 2 -7.39 -4.31 10.34
C GLY A 2 -8.46 -3.49 11.06
N VAL A 3 -8.13 -2.29 11.54
CA VAL A 3 -9.07 -1.36 12.22
C VAL A 3 -10.04 -0.72 11.22
N GLN A 4 -9.52 -0.24 10.09
CA GLN A 4 -10.17 0.50 9.00
C GLN A 4 -10.63 1.91 9.35
N THR A 5 -11.42 2.08 10.39
CA THR A 5 -11.95 3.36 10.87
C THR A 5 -12.48 3.17 12.30
N PHE A 6 -12.59 4.25 13.06
CA PHE A 6 -13.18 4.26 14.40
C PHE A 6 -14.63 4.80 14.38
N ASP A 7 -15.24 4.90 13.19
CA ASP A 7 -16.66 5.17 13.00
C ASP A 7 -17.44 3.86 12.77
N ASP A 8 -18.32 3.51 13.71
CA ASP A 8 -19.06 2.25 13.70
C ASP A 8 -20.02 2.12 12.50
N ALA A 9 -20.56 3.23 12.00
CA ALA A 9 -21.45 3.19 10.84
C ALA A 9 -20.66 2.90 9.55
N LEU A 10 -19.44 3.43 9.43
CA LEU A 10 -18.53 3.09 8.34
C LEU A 10 -18.01 1.63 8.45
N LEU A 11 -17.77 1.13 9.67
CA LEU A 11 -17.43 -0.27 9.90
C LEU A 11 -18.55 -1.22 9.47
N GLU A 12 -19.79 -0.92 9.85
CA GLU A 12 -20.98 -1.67 9.44
C GLU A 12 -21.13 -1.65 7.91
N PHE A 13 -20.96 -0.49 7.29
CA PHE A 13 -20.97 -0.34 5.83
C PHE A 13 -19.90 -1.22 5.15
N LEU A 14 -18.70 -1.29 5.71
CA LEU A 14 -17.60 -2.15 5.25
C LEU A 14 -17.84 -3.64 5.54
N GLY A 15 -18.91 -4.00 6.25
CA GLY A 15 -19.21 -5.38 6.65
C GLY A 15 -18.21 -5.92 7.68
N ARG A 16 -17.60 -5.05 8.48
CA ARG A 16 -16.72 -5.47 9.57
C ARG A 16 -17.54 -6.05 10.70
N ARG A 17 -16.96 -7.04 11.38
CA ARG A 17 -17.60 -7.76 12.50
C ARG A 17 -17.23 -7.16 13.85
N HIS A 18 -16.36 -6.15 13.84
CA HIS A 18 -15.86 -5.46 15.02
C HIS A 18 -16.34 -4.02 15.01
N ASP A 19 -16.42 -3.42 16.20
CA ASP A 19 -16.64 -1.99 16.40
C ASP A 19 -15.34 -1.26 16.80
N ALA A 20 -15.41 0.06 16.94
CA ALA A 20 -14.27 0.88 17.33
C ALA A 20 -13.71 0.49 18.72
N PHE A 21 -14.58 0.14 19.67
CA PHE A 21 -14.20 -0.23 21.02
C PHE A 21 -13.40 -1.55 21.05
N GLU A 22 -13.84 -2.55 20.29
CA GLU A 22 -13.15 -3.83 20.14
C GLU A 22 -11.78 -3.66 19.45
N ALA A 23 -11.69 -2.78 18.45
CA ALA A 23 -10.42 -2.46 17.79
C ALA A 23 -9.41 -1.83 18.77
N ILE A 24 -9.84 -0.85 19.57
CA ILE A 24 -9.01 -0.21 20.61
C ILE A 24 -8.60 -1.25 21.66
N SER A 25 -9.56 -2.03 22.15
CA SER A 25 -9.33 -3.07 23.16
C SER A 25 -8.31 -4.12 22.70
N ALA A 26 -8.34 -4.48 21.41
CA ALA A 26 -7.39 -5.43 20.84
C ALA A 26 -5.94 -4.90 20.88
N VAL A 27 -5.73 -3.61 20.60
CA VAL A 27 -4.41 -2.97 20.71
C VAL A 27 -3.95 -2.94 22.17
N GLU A 28 -4.82 -2.58 23.11
CA GLU A 28 -4.49 -2.62 24.54
C GLU A 28 -4.11 -4.03 25.03
N ILE A 29 -4.81 -5.06 24.55
CA ILE A 29 -4.49 -6.46 24.89
C ILE A 29 -3.08 -6.82 24.40
N CYS A 30 -2.70 -6.39 23.19
CA CYS A 30 -1.35 -6.58 22.67
C CYS A 30 -0.30 -5.93 23.58
N HIS A 31 -0.49 -4.66 23.97
CA HIS A 31 0.42 -4.00 24.91
C HIS A 31 0.49 -4.69 26.27
N LYS A 32 -0.67 -5.08 26.84
CA LYS A 32 -0.72 -5.83 28.11
C LYS A 32 0.00 -7.18 28.02
N ALA A 33 0.09 -7.76 26.82
CA ALA A 33 0.85 -8.98 26.55
C ALA A 33 2.35 -8.74 26.26
N GLY A 34 2.82 -7.49 26.27
CA GLY A 34 4.21 -7.11 25.99
C GLY A 34 4.54 -7.03 24.49
N ILE A 35 3.55 -6.81 23.63
CA ILE A 35 3.73 -6.60 22.19
C ILE A 35 3.64 -5.10 21.91
N ASP A 36 4.80 -4.46 21.76
CA ASP A 36 4.95 -3.01 21.54
C ASP A 36 5.41 -2.65 20.12
N ASN A 37 5.26 -3.57 19.16
CA ASN A 37 5.47 -3.28 17.75
C ASN A 37 4.18 -3.62 17.02
N ILE A 38 3.23 -2.69 17.09
CA ILE A 38 1.88 -2.89 16.59
C ILE A 38 1.70 -2.11 15.28
N SER A 39 1.16 -2.81 14.29
CA SER A 39 0.66 -2.20 13.06
C SER A 39 -0.86 -2.21 13.06
N ILE A 40 -1.47 -1.08 12.72
CA ILE A 40 -2.90 -0.99 12.39
C ILE A 40 -3.09 -0.57 10.94
N ASP A 41 -4.21 -0.96 10.35
CA ASP A 41 -4.57 -0.62 8.98
C ASP A 41 -5.84 0.25 9.01
N LEU A 42 -5.79 1.42 8.39
CA LEU A 42 -6.87 2.38 8.23
C LEU A 42 -7.30 2.47 6.76
N MET A 43 -8.48 3.03 6.54
CA MET A 43 -9.02 3.31 5.21
C MET A 43 -9.53 4.75 5.13
N TYR A 44 -9.35 5.36 3.96
CA TYR A 44 -9.92 6.67 3.64
C TYR A 44 -10.60 6.65 2.27
N GLY A 45 -11.35 7.71 1.96
CA GLY A 45 -12.19 7.76 0.75
C GLY A 45 -13.41 6.84 0.84
N LEU A 46 -13.85 6.51 2.06
CA LEU A 46 -15.04 5.70 2.28
C LEU A 46 -16.30 6.50 1.91
N PRO A 47 -17.36 5.84 1.41
CA PRO A 47 -18.64 6.49 1.11
C PRO A 47 -19.22 7.22 2.31
N GLY A 48 -19.39 8.54 2.18
CA GLY A 48 -19.92 9.39 3.25
C GLY A 48 -18.90 9.78 4.33
N GLN A 49 -17.65 9.31 4.25
CA GLN A 49 -16.59 9.73 5.15
C GLN A 49 -16.22 11.18 4.88
N THR A 50 -16.13 11.96 5.95
CA THR A 50 -15.74 13.37 5.90
C THR A 50 -14.30 13.55 6.35
N LEU A 51 -13.68 14.70 6.04
CA LEU A 51 -12.37 15.06 6.58
C LEU A 51 -12.35 15.07 8.11
N LEU A 52 -13.44 15.44 8.76
CA LEU A 52 -13.56 15.43 10.23
C LEU A 52 -13.55 14.00 10.79
N MET A 53 -14.27 13.08 10.15
CA MET A 53 -14.25 11.67 10.53
C MET A 53 -12.84 11.07 10.37
N GLN A 54 -12.19 11.34 9.23
CA GLN A 54 -10.82 10.87 9.02
C GLN A 54 -9.85 11.49 10.03
N LYS A 55 -10.01 12.77 10.38
CA LYS A 55 -9.18 13.41 11.40
C LYS A 55 -9.33 12.72 12.76
N TYR A 56 -10.57 12.41 13.16
CA TYR A 56 -10.83 11.62 14.37
C TYR A 56 -10.15 10.24 14.30
N ASP A 57 -10.22 9.56 13.16
CA ASP A 57 -9.56 8.27 12.98
C ASP A 57 -8.03 8.34 13.19
N LEU A 58 -7.40 9.40 12.68
CA LEU A 58 -5.96 9.62 12.81
C LEU A 58 -5.57 9.98 14.26
N GLU A 59 -6.35 10.85 14.91
CA GLU A 59 -6.14 11.20 16.33
C GLU A 59 -6.27 9.98 17.23
N ALA A 60 -7.30 9.16 17.01
CA ALA A 60 -7.50 7.91 17.73
C ALA A 60 -6.34 6.94 17.49
N ALA A 61 -5.93 6.72 16.23
CA ALA A 61 -4.80 5.88 15.89
C ALA A 61 -3.49 6.29 16.58
N VAL A 62 -3.16 7.59 16.56
CA VAL A 62 -1.96 8.11 17.24
C VAL A 62 -2.04 7.91 18.76
N SER A 63 -3.22 8.07 19.35
CA SER A 63 -3.42 7.89 20.80
C SER A 63 -3.22 6.45 21.29
N LEU A 64 -3.23 5.47 20.39
CA LEU A 64 -3.04 4.06 20.70
C LEU A 64 -1.57 3.66 20.87
N ASP A 65 -0.62 4.57 20.69
CA ASP A 65 0.83 4.30 20.80
C ASP A 65 1.29 3.12 19.93
N VAL A 66 0.79 3.07 18.69
CA VAL A 66 1.18 2.09 17.67
C VAL A 66 2.42 2.55 16.89
N GLN A 67 3.23 1.62 16.43
CA GLN A 67 4.52 1.92 15.79
C GLN A 67 4.41 2.00 14.28
N HIS A 68 3.32 1.50 13.71
CA HIS A 68 3.10 1.44 12.28
C HIS A 68 1.62 1.62 11.93
N ILE A 69 1.36 2.43 10.91
CA ILE A 69 0.02 2.68 10.37
C ILE A 69 0.06 2.47 8.87
N SER A 70 -0.70 1.49 8.38
CA SER A 70 -1.04 1.36 6.97
C SER A 70 -2.32 2.15 6.71
N SER A 71 -2.44 2.87 5.61
CA SER A 71 -3.67 3.58 5.26
C SER A 71 -3.92 3.55 3.75
N TYR A 72 -5.12 3.09 3.39
CA TYR A 72 -5.48 2.78 2.01
C TYR A 72 -6.67 3.60 1.55
N CYS A 73 -6.56 4.20 0.36
CA CYS A 73 -7.72 4.72 -0.34
C CYS A 73 -8.62 3.55 -0.73
N LEU A 74 -9.93 3.64 -0.48
CA LEU A 74 -10.86 2.61 -0.89
C LEU A 74 -10.82 2.41 -2.42
N SER A 75 -10.47 1.21 -2.86
CA SER A 75 -10.61 0.77 -4.25
C SER A 75 -11.85 -0.13 -4.41
N TYR A 76 -12.50 -0.02 -5.57
CA TYR A 76 -13.69 -0.82 -5.90
C TYR A 76 -13.31 -1.98 -6.81
N GLU A 77 -12.81 -3.06 -6.21
CA GLU A 77 -12.39 -4.25 -6.96
C GLU A 77 -13.58 -4.99 -7.59
N LYS A 78 -13.40 -5.43 -8.84
CA LYS A 78 -14.45 -6.13 -9.60
C LYS A 78 -14.91 -7.38 -8.86
N GLY A 79 -16.24 -7.56 -8.75
CA GLY A 79 -16.84 -8.75 -8.15
C GLY A 79 -17.02 -8.67 -6.64
N THR A 80 -16.51 -7.63 -5.98
CA THR A 80 -16.76 -7.39 -4.54
C THR A 80 -18.21 -6.94 -4.28
N PRO A 81 -18.74 -7.15 -3.07
CA PRO A 81 -20.06 -6.63 -2.70
C PRO A 81 -20.19 -5.12 -2.89
N ILE A 82 -19.14 -4.36 -2.54
CA ILE A 82 -19.15 -2.90 -2.65
C ILE A 82 -19.14 -2.43 -4.11
N GLU A 83 -18.43 -3.12 -5.01
CA GLU A 83 -18.48 -2.81 -6.45
C GLU A 83 -19.87 -3.05 -7.04
N LYS A 84 -20.56 -4.10 -6.59
CA LYS A 84 -21.96 -4.36 -6.99
C LYS A 84 -22.89 -3.24 -6.54
N LEU A 85 -22.76 -2.75 -5.30
CA LEU A 85 -23.56 -1.64 -4.78
C LEU A 85 -23.26 -0.33 -5.53
N ARG A 86 -21.99 -0.06 -5.83
CA ARG A 86 -21.56 1.08 -6.66
C ARG A 86 -22.22 1.03 -8.04
N ARG A 87 -22.18 -0.12 -8.72
CA ARG A 87 -22.80 -0.31 -10.04
C ARG A 87 -24.33 -0.13 -10.02
N GLN A 88 -24.96 -0.36 -8.88
CA GLN A 88 -26.39 -0.13 -8.65
C GLN A 88 -26.72 1.34 -8.28
N GLY A 89 -25.73 2.22 -8.18
CA GLY A 89 -25.93 3.61 -7.76
C GLY A 89 -26.27 3.75 -6.27
N ARG A 90 -26.03 2.72 -5.46
CA ARG A 90 -26.36 2.69 -4.02
C ARG A 90 -25.22 3.17 -3.12
N VAL A 91 -24.07 3.50 -3.72
CA VAL A 91 -22.88 3.97 -3.02
C VAL A 91 -22.37 5.21 -3.73
N ALA A 92 -22.27 6.31 -3.00
CA ALA A 92 -21.58 7.51 -3.46
C ALA A 92 -20.07 7.29 -3.31
N VAL A 93 -19.35 7.37 -4.42
CA VAL A 93 -17.90 7.27 -4.44
C VAL A 93 -17.33 8.63 -4.04
N ALA A 94 -16.35 8.64 -3.12
CA ALA A 94 -15.60 9.85 -2.83
C ALA A 94 -14.90 10.33 -4.11
N ASP A 95 -15.04 11.61 -4.43
CA ASP A 95 -14.37 12.19 -5.59
C ASP A 95 -12.85 12.31 -5.34
N ASP A 96 -12.10 12.47 -6.44
CA ASP A 96 -10.64 12.51 -6.42
C ASP A 96 -10.10 13.69 -5.59
N ASP A 97 -10.80 14.83 -5.56
CA ASP A 97 -10.38 16.01 -4.81
C ASP A 97 -10.53 15.77 -3.30
N THR A 98 -11.65 15.17 -2.87
CA THR A 98 -11.85 14.75 -1.48
C THR A 98 -10.80 13.73 -1.06
N CYS A 99 -10.51 12.72 -1.89
CA CYS A 99 -9.47 11.73 -1.60
C CYS A 99 -8.07 12.36 -1.50
N ALA A 100 -7.75 13.35 -2.36
CA ALA A 100 -6.48 14.08 -2.30
C ALA A 100 -6.35 14.94 -1.04
N GLN A 101 -7.44 15.58 -0.60
CA GLN A 101 -7.49 16.32 0.66
C GLN A 101 -7.30 15.38 1.85
N MET A 102 -7.98 14.24 1.86
CA MET A 102 -7.83 13.20 2.89
C MET A 102 -6.40 12.65 2.94
N TYR A 103 -5.78 12.44 1.79
CA TYR A 103 -4.38 12.00 1.72
C TYR A 103 -3.44 13.03 2.34
N THR A 104 -3.61 14.31 1.98
CA THR A 104 -2.80 15.42 2.50
C THR A 104 -2.97 15.55 4.01
N GLN A 105 -4.21 15.50 4.51
CA GLN A 105 -4.51 15.57 5.94
C GLN A 105 -3.85 14.41 6.71
N MET A 106 -3.99 13.19 6.22
CA MET A 106 -3.37 12.00 6.80
C MET A 106 -1.86 12.14 6.88
N TYR A 107 -1.24 12.50 5.76
CA TYR A 107 0.19 12.68 5.69
C TYR A 107 0.70 13.71 6.70
N CYS A 108 0.15 14.93 6.69
CA CYS A 108 0.59 15.98 7.61
C CYS A 108 0.39 15.59 9.08
N HIS A 109 -0.78 15.01 9.41
CA HIS A 109 -1.09 14.63 10.79
C HIS A 109 -0.15 13.55 11.32
N LEU A 110 0.14 12.52 10.54
CA LEU A 110 1.00 11.42 10.96
C LEU A 110 2.47 11.85 11.04
N GLU A 111 2.95 12.73 10.16
CA GLU A 111 4.29 13.30 10.28
C GLU A 111 4.44 14.20 11.50
N ASP A 112 3.45 15.04 11.80
CA ASP A 112 3.43 15.87 13.01
C ASP A 112 3.43 14.99 14.29
N ALA A 113 2.85 13.79 14.21
CA ALA A 113 2.89 12.78 15.27
C ALA A 113 4.21 11.96 15.31
N GLY A 114 5.16 12.23 14.42
CA GLY A 114 6.49 11.60 14.40
C GLY A 114 6.59 10.32 13.56
N PHE A 115 5.57 9.99 12.77
CA PHE A 115 5.64 8.88 11.82
C PHE A 115 6.34 9.32 10.54
N GLU A 116 7.23 8.47 10.05
CA GLU A 116 7.83 8.57 8.73
C GLU A 116 6.92 7.91 7.68
N HIS A 117 6.48 8.67 6.69
CA HIS A 117 5.79 8.14 5.51
C HIS A 117 6.81 7.63 4.50
N TYR A 118 7.16 6.36 4.64
CA TYR A 118 8.28 5.77 3.92
C TYR A 118 7.91 5.18 2.56
N GLU A 119 6.63 4.89 2.32
CA GLU A 119 6.09 4.45 1.04
C GLU A 119 4.58 4.76 0.94
N ILE A 120 4.00 4.65 -0.27
CA ILE A 120 2.67 5.17 -0.65
C ILE A 120 1.53 4.97 0.36
N SER A 121 1.51 3.87 1.11
CA SER A 121 0.42 3.54 2.03
C SER A 121 0.83 3.43 3.50
N ASN A 122 2.11 3.47 3.85
CA ASN A 122 2.58 3.10 5.18
C ASN A 122 3.42 4.19 5.83
N PHE A 123 3.16 4.32 7.11
CA PHE A 123 3.73 5.27 8.05
C PHE A 123 4.31 4.47 9.20
N ALA A 124 5.50 4.83 9.65
CA ALA A 124 6.13 4.14 10.78
C ALA A 124 6.92 5.11 11.65
N ILE A 125 6.90 4.88 12.96
CA ILE A 125 7.92 5.48 13.83
C ILE A 125 9.30 5.07 13.31
N PRO A 126 10.32 5.95 13.31
CA PRO A 126 11.64 5.61 12.83
C PRO A 126 12.13 4.28 13.42
N ARG A 127 12.66 3.41 12.55
CA ARG A 127 13.09 2.01 12.84
C ARG A 127 11.97 0.95 12.91
N TYR A 128 10.70 1.33 12.78
CA TYR A 128 9.56 0.40 12.78
C TYR A 128 8.95 0.17 11.40
N ARG A 129 9.66 0.56 10.33
CA ARG A 129 9.23 0.25 8.96
C ARG A 129 9.03 -1.25 8.77
N SER A 130 7.92 -1.65 8.16
CA SER A 130 7.63 -3.06 7.92
C SER A 130 8.67 -3.68 6.98
N HIS A 131 9.40 -4.69 7.47
CA HIS A 131 10.33 -5.47 6.65
C HIS A 131 9.61 -6.19 5.50
N HIS A 132 8.40 -6.68 5.75
CA HIS A 132 7.60 -7.39 4.77
C HIS A 132 7.16 -6.46 3.63
N ASN A 133 6.56 -5.32 3.97
CA ASN A 133 6.10 -4.34 2.97
C ASN A 133 7.29 -3.77 2.19
N SER A 134 8.36 -3.39 2.90
CA SER A 134 9.58 -2.87 2.28
C SER A 134 10.21 -3.87 1.30
N SER A 135 10.10 -5.17 1.56
CA SER A 135 10.63 -6.22 0.67
C SER A 135 9.94 -6.26 -0.69
N TYR A 136 8.63 -6.00 -0.74
CA TYR A 136 7.91 -5.87 -2.02
C TYR A 136 8.41 -4.66 -2.80
N TRP A 137 8.51 -3.51 -2.15
CA TRP A 137 8.96 -2.27 -2.78
C TRP A 137 10.42 -2.34 -3.26
N SER A 138 11.25 -3.14 -2.58
CA SER A 138 12.63 -3.36 -2.99
C SER A 138 12.83 -4.44 -4.05
N GLY A 139 11.77 -5.10 -4.53
CA GLY A 139 11.88 -6.22 -5.47
C GLY A 139 12.63 -7.42 -4.87
N THR A 140 12.59 -7.57 -3.55
CA THR A 140 13.21 -8.71 -2.86
C THR A 140 12.50 -10.00 -3.26
N LYS A 141 13.26 -11.09 -3.43
CA LYS A 141 12.69 -12.40 -3.75
C LYS A 141 11.97 -12.97 -2.53
N TYR A 142 10.82 -13.58 -2.73
CA TYR A 142 10.03 -14.16 -1.64
C TYR A 142 9.33 -15.45 -2.09
N LEU A 143 9.05 -16.31 -1.11
CA LEU A 143 8.29 -17.53 -1.28
C LEU A 143 6.95 -17.39 -0.55
N GLY A 144 5.86 -17.55 -1.28
CA GLY A 144 4.51 -17.60 -0.74
C GLY A 144 4.08 -19.01 -0.42
N LEU A 145 3.63 -19.22 0.81
CA LEU A 145 3.11 -20.48 1.30
C LEU A 145 1.63 -20.33 1.64
N GLY A 146 0.83 -21.35 1.36
CA GLY A 146 -0.63 -21.32 1.53
C GLY A 146 -1.41 -21.13 0.24
N ALA A 147 -2.72 -21.36 0.30
CA ALA A 147 -3.64 -21.17 -0.82
C ALA A 147 -3.62 -19.71 -1.28
N GLY A 148 -3.55 -19.48 -2.59
CA GLY A 148 -3.50 -18.15 -3.18
C GLY A 148 -2.20 -17.36 -2.95
N ALA A 149 -1.24 -17.89 -2.20
CA ALA A 149 0.00 -17.18 -1.90
C ALA A 149 0.85 -16.97 -3.15
N HIS A 150 1.47 -15.79 -3.26
CA HIS A 150 2.34 -15.41 -4.37
C HIS A 150 3.82 -15.58 -3.99
N SER A 151 4.64 -15.92 -4.97
CA SER A 151 6.09 -16.01 -4.90
C SER A 151 6.72 -15.21 -6.03
N TYR A 152 7.92 -14.68 -5.79
CA TYR A 152 8.69 -13.92 -6.77
C TYR A 152 10.17 -14.28 -6.67
N ASN A 153 10.79 -14.62 -7.80
CA ASN A 153 12.21 -15.03 -7.85
C ASN A 153 13.10 -14.03 -8.61
N GLY A 154 12.58 -12.87 -9.00
CA GLY A 154 13.28 -11.88 -9.82
C GLY A 154 13.04 -11.99 -11.33
N ARG A 155 12.50 -13.11 -11.81
CA ARG A 155 12.26 -13.37 -13.25
C ARG A 155 10.85 -13.87 -13.55
N SER A 156 10.19 -14.47 -12.58
CA SER A 156 8.82 -14.94 -12.69
C SER A 156 8.08 -14.73 -11.38
N ARG A 157 6.76 -14.61 -11.51
CA ARG A 157 5.83 -14.69 -10.39
C ARG A 157 5.12 -16.03 -10.44
N GLN A 158 4.89 -16.61 -9.29
CA GLN A 158 4.11 -17.84 -9.17
C GLN A 158 3.04 -17.62 -8.10
N TRP A 159 1.86 -18.20 -8.29
CA TRP A 159 0.85 -18.21 -7.24
C TRP A 159 0.15 -19.55 -7.12
N ASN A 160 -0.05 -19.95 -5.88
CA ASN A 160 -0.74 -21.19 -5.54
C ASN A 160 -2.22 -21.06 -5.88
N ILE A 161 -2.88 -22.19 -6.10
CA ILE A 161 -4.33 -22.21 -6.29
C ILE A 161 -5.05 -21.57 -5.09
N GLN A 162 -6.04 -20.72 -5.36
CA GLN A 162 -6.78 -20.00 -4.31
C GLN A 162 -7.83 -20.88 -3.62
N ASN A 163 -8.35 -21.89 -4.32
CA ASN A 163 -9.33 -22.80 -3.73
C ASN A 163 -8.65 -23.66 -2.65
N LEU A 164 -9.15 -23.55 -1.42
CA LEU A 164 -8.55 -24.16 -0.25
C LEU A 164 -8.55 -25.69 -0.33
N ASP A 165 -9.65 -26.30 -0.75
CA ASP A 165 -9.78 -27.76 -0.85
C ASP A 165 -8.78 -28.34 -1.86
N LEU A 166 -8.68 -27.73 -3.04
CA LEU A 166 -7.73 -28.14 -4.07
C LEU A 166 -6.27 -27.90 -3.65
N TYR A 167 -6.03 -26.84 -2.87
CA TYR A 167 -4.70 -26.58 -2.32
C TYR A 167 -4.30 -27.67 -1.32
N MET A 168 -5.18 -27.99 -0.36
CA MET A 168 -4.94 -29.00 0.66
C MET A 168 -4.74 -30.39 0.05
N ASP A 169 -5.62 -30.81 -0.86
CA ASP A 169 -5.50 -32.09 -1.57
C ASP A 169 -4.17 -32.20 -2.35
N GLY A 170 -3.76 -31.09 -2.99
CA GLY A 170 -2.48 -31.01 -3.69
C GLY A 170 -1.29 -31.12 -2.74
N VAL A 171 -1.34 -30.51 -1.56
CA VAL A 171 -0.28 -30.61 -0.55
C VAL A 171 -0.17 -32.04 -0.02
N GLU A 172 -1.28 -32.67 0.36
CA GLU A 172 -1.30 -34.05 0.89
C GLU A 172 -0.75 -35.07 -0.11
N LYS A 173 -0.99 -34.86 -1.40
CA LYS A 173 -0.49 -35.73 -2.48
C LYS A 173 0.91 -35.38 -2.98
N GLY A 174 1.55 -34.33 -2.44
CA GLY A 174 2.85 -33.82 -2.92
C GLY A 174 2.80 -33.25 -4.35
N LYS A 175 1.63 -32.75 -4.78
CA LYS A 175 1.34 -32.25 -6.14
C LYS A 175 0.60 -30.90 -6.10
N THR A 176 1.10 -29.94 -5.33
CA THR A 176 0.48 -28.61 -5.22
C THR A 176 0.40 -27.92 -6.58
N SER A 177 -0.79 -27.47 -6.95
CA SER A 177 -1.03 -26.75 -8.20
C SER A 177 -0.74 -25.26 -8.05
N TYR A 178 -0.09 -24.68 -9.06
CA TYR A 178 0.24 -23.26 -9.14
C TYR A 178 0.19 -22.77 -10.58
N LYS A 179 0.13 -21.44 -10.74
CA LYS A 179 0.33 -20.76 -12.03
C LYS A 179 1.64 -19.99 -11.99
N ILE A 180 2.31 -19.89 -13.13
CA ILE A 180 3.54 -19.12 -13.29
C ILE A 180 3.39 -18.11 -14.42
N GLU A 181 3.88 -16.90 -14.17
CA GLU A 181 4.03 -15.81 -15.13
C GLU A 181 5.53 -15.50 -15.25
N HIS A 182 6.06 -15.58 -16.47
CA HIS A 182 7.44 -15.19 -16.75
C HIS A 182 7.47 -13.72 -17.17
N LEU A 183 8.26 -12.92 -16.46
CA LEU A 183 8.36 -11.48 -16.70
C LEU A 183 9.37 -11.21 -17.81
N THR A 184 8.97 -10.40 -18.78
CA THR A 184 9.87 -9.88 -19.80
C THR A 184 10.83 -8.84 -19.22
N GLU A 185 11.84 -8.43 -19.97
CA GLU A 185 12.71 -7.30 -19.57
C GLU A 185 11.92 -6.01 -19.37
N ARG A 186 10.94 -5.77 -20.25
CA ARG A 186 10.00 -4.66 -20.17
C ARG A 186 9.18 -4.69 -18.88
N ASP A 187 8.63 -5.85 -18.52
CA ASP A 187 7.82 -5.98 -17.30
C ASP A 187 8.65 -5.67 -16.05
N ARG A 188 9.86 -6.23 -15.96
CA ARG A 188 10.75 -5.99 -14.82
C ARG A 188 11.18 -4.52 -14.72
N TYR A 189 11.45 -3.87 -15.84
CA TYR A 189 11.79 -2.44 -15.86
C TYR A 189 10.62 -1.58 -15.39
N ASN A 190 9.43 -1.76 -15.99
CA ASN A 190 8.23 -1.01 -15.60
C ASN A 190 7.86 -1.28 -14.13
N GLU A 191 7.98 -2.51 -13.66
CA GLU A 191 7.75 -2.88 -12.27
C GLU A 191 8.76 -2.24 -11.31
N MET A 192 10.05 -2.19 -11.66
CA MET A 192 11.05 -1.48 -10.85
C MET A 192 10.68 -0.01 -10.70
N LEU A 193 10.31 0.68 -11.79
CA LEU A 193 9.85 2.06 -11.74
C LEU A 193 8.63 2.19 -10.82
N MET A 194 7.66 1.30 -10.99
CA MET A 194 6.41 1.24 -10.23
C MET A 194 6.67 1.09 -8.73
N LEU A 195 7.50 0.14 -8.34
CA LEU A 195 7.76 -0.17 -6.95
C LEU A 195 8.63 0.89 -6.28
N ARG A 196 9.74 1.28 -6.92
CA ARG A 196 10.73 2.16 -6.29
C ARG A 196 10.27 3.60 -6.18
N LEU A 197 9.56 4.13 -7.18
CA LEU A 197 9.07 5.51 -7.14
C LEU A 197 7.91 5.73 -6.16
N ARG A 198 7.32 4.64 -5.64
CA ARG A 198 6.32 4.69 -4.56
C ARG A 198 6.94 4.66 -3.16
N THR A 199 8.26 4.69 -3.04
CA THR A 199 8.95 4.86 -1.75
C THR A 199 9.57 6.25 -1.62
N SER A 200 9.78 6.67 -0.38
CA SER A 200 10.44 7.95 -0.04
C SER A 200 11.87 8.05 -0.60
N GLU A 201 12.58 6.93 -0.74
CA GLU A 201 13.94 6.88 -1.28
C GLU A 201 14.01 6.99 -2.81
N GLY A 202 12.92 6.66 -3.50
CA GLY A 202 12.90 6.58 -4.96
C GLY A 202 13.90 5.56 -5.52
N ILE A 203 14.40 5.87 -6.72
CA ILE A 203 15.36 5.05 -7.46
C ILE A 203 16.77 5.60 -7.25
N ASP A 204 17.67 4.76 -6.74
CA ASP A 204 19.10 5.04 -6.71
C ASP A 204 19.72 4.78 -8.09
N LEU A 205 20.07 5.87 -8.80
CA LEU A 205 20.62 5.78 -10.15
C LEU A 205 22.02 5.18 -10.18
N SER A 206 22.76 5.20 -9.06
CA SER A 206 24.10 4.62 -8.97
C SER A 206 24.07 3.10 -8.86
N ALA A 207 22.95 2.53 -8.42
CA ALA A 207 22.75 1.09 -8.27
C ALA A 207 22.29 0.41 -9.57
N LEU A 208 21.99 1.19 -10.62
CA LEU A 208 21.47 0.67 -11.89
C LEU A 208 22.58 0.41 -12.92
N PRO A 209 22.39 -0.56 -13.83
CA PRO A 209 23.23 -0.69 -15.01
C PRO A 209 23.22 0.60 -15.84
N ALA A 210 24.36 0.93 -16.47
CA ALA A 210 24.51 2.18 -17.21
C ALA A 210 23.40 2.43 -18.24
N ALA A 211 23.01 1.41 -19.01
CA ALA A 211 21.95 1.53 -20.00
C ALA A 211 20.58 1.88 -19.40
N GLU A 212 20.23 1.30 -18.24
CA GLU A 212 18.96 1.60 -17.55
C GLU A 212 18.99 3.00 -16.93
N ARG A 213 20.11 3.35 -16.30
CA ARG A 213 20.33 4.69 -15.74
C ARG A 213 20.18 5.78 -16.80
N ASP A 214 20.90 5.64 -17.91
CA ASP A 214 20.93 6.66 -18.97
C ASP A 214 19.53 6.80 -19.61
N ARG A 215 18.78 5.69 -19.72
CA ARG A 215 17.39 5.71 -20.15
C ARG A 215 16.48 6.46 -19.17
N ILE A 216 16.54 6.13 -17.88
CA ILE A 216 15.72 6.81 -16.86
C ILE A 216 16.01 8.31 -16.84
N ILE A 217 17.27 8.71 -16.95
CA ILE A 217 17.64 10.13 -17.03
C ILE A 217 17.01 10.78 -18.28
N SER A 218 17.10 10.14 -19.43
CA SER A 218 16.49 10.62 -20.68
C SER A 218 14.96 10.75 -20.57
N ASP A 219 14.29 9.72 -20.08
CA ASP A 219 12.83 9.63 -20.01
C ASP A 219 12.27 10.58 -18.92
N SER A 220 13.00 10.75 -17.82
CA SER A 220 12.61 11.64 -16.72
C SER A 220 12.88 13.12 -17.01
N HIS A 221 13.79 13.48 -17.92
CA HIS A 221 14.16 14.89 -18.17
C HIS A 221 12.96 15.78 -18.52
N ARG A 222 11.91 15.24 -19.16
CA ARG A 222 10.69 16.01 -19.48
C ARG A 222 9.69 16.09 -18.33
N LEU A 223 9.82 15.22 -17.34
CA LEU A 223 8.90 15.04 -16.22
C LEU A 223 9.44 15.64 -14.91
N VAL A 224 10.77 15.76 -14.80
CA VAL A 224 11.45 16.57 -13.79
C VAL A 224 10.94 18.01 -13.94
N ASP A 225 10.57 18.62 -12.82
CA ASP A 225 9.92 19.94 -12.69
C ASP A 225 8.48 20.06 -13.24
N SER A 226 8.16 19.46 -14.39
CA SER A 226 6.84 19.66 -15.04
C SER A 226 5.71 18.79 -14.48
N ARG A 227 6.03 17.62 -13.88
CA ARG A 227 5.04 16.65 -13.37
C ARG A 227 5.30 16.15 -11.95
N GLY A 228 6.27 16.74 -11.24
CA GLY A 228 6.55 16.37 -9.85
C GLY A 228 7.46 15.14 -9.70
N LEU A 229 8.50 15.04 -10.54
CA LEU A 229 9.68 14.22 -10.25
C LEU A 229 10.84 15.14 -9.87
N VAL A 230 11.69 14.67 -8.96
CA VAL A 230 12.92 15.38 -8.58
C VAL A 230 14.10 14.45 -8.62
N LEU A 231 15.25 14.98 -9.05
CA LEU A 231 16.53 14.29 -9.08
C LEU A 231 17.47 14.95 -8.07
N GLU A 232 17.68 14.31 -6.93
CA GLU A 232 18.47 14.86 -5.82
C GLU A 232 19.41 13.79 -5.27
N ASN A 233 20.67 14.15 -5.02
CA ASN A 233 21.68 13.24 -4.44
C ASN A 233 21.80 11.90 -5.18
N GLY A 234 21.68 11.91 -6.52
CA GLY A 234 21.75 10.70 -7.35
C GLY A 234 20.49 9.81 -7.31
N ARG A 235 19.38 10.30 -6.72
CA ARG A 235 18.11 9.58 -6.62
C ARG A 235 17.00 10.28 -7.37
N LEU A 236 16.25 9.53 -8.18
CA LEU A 236 15.02 9.98 -8.80
C LEU A 236 13.84 9.62 -7.89
N LYS A 237 13.09 10.60 -7.41
CA LYS A 237 11.97 10.39 -6.48
C LYS A 237 10.75 11.23 -6.84
N ILE A 238 9.58 10.81 -6.35
CA ILE A 238 8.35 11.59 -6.37
C ILE A 238 8.28 12.34 -5.03
N PRO A 239 8.20 13.68 -5.03
CA PRO A 239 7.97 14.45 -3.81
C PRO A 239 6.69 13.98 -3.12
N GLN A 240 6.70 14.07 -1.81
CA GLN A 240 5.67 13.47 -0.97
C GLN A 240 4.29 14.04 -1.22
N GLU A 241 4.21 15.35 -1.47
CA GLU A 241 3.00 16.08 -1.86
C GLU A 241 2.42 15.65 -3.23
N LYS A 242 3.17 14.88 -4.01
CA LYS A 242 2.75 14.30 -5.30
C LYS A 242 2.51 12.79 -5.24
N MET A 243 2.74 12.16 -4.10
CA MET A 243 2.67 10.70 -3.97
C MET A 243 1.25 10.15 -4.22
N PHE A 244 0.19 10.90 -3.87
CA PHE A 244 -1.20 10.54 -4.19
C PHE A 244 -1.45 10.33 -5.69
N VAL A 245 -0.78 11.13 -6.54
CA VAL A 245 -0.91 11.06 -8.01
C VAL A 245 0.24 10.30 -8.67
N SER A 246 1.06 9.59 -7.89
CA SER A 246 2.25 8.85 -8.35
C SER A 246 1.96 7.92 -9.53
N ASN A 247 0.80 7.26 -9.56
CA ASN A 247 0.38 6.39 -10.66
C ASN A 247 0.47 7.08 -12.04
N ASN A 248 0.03 8.33 -12.12
CA ASN A 248 0.03 9.12 -13.37
C ASN A 248 1.44 9.56 -13.77
N ILE A 249 2.30 9.82 -12.78
CA ILE A 249 3.70 10.19 -13.01
C ILE A 249 4.49 8.98 -13.51
N ILE A 250 4.35 7.84 -12.83
CA ILE A 250 5.07 6.60 -13.10
C ILE A 250 4.67 6.01 -14.46
N SER A 251 3.38 6.00 -14.79
CA SER A 251 2.91 5.44 -16.06
C SER A 251 3.44 6.20 -17.28
N ALA A 252 3.81 7.48 -17.13
CA ALA A 252 4.46 8.26 -18.19
C ALA A 252 5.91 7.83 -18.47
N LEU A 253 6.53 7.06 -17.56
CA LEU A 253 7.87 6.49 -17.70
C LEU A 253 7.85 5.04 -18.22
N PHE A 254 6.67 4.44 -18.34
CA PHE A 254 6.56 3.07 -18.81
C PHE A 254 6.88 2.98 -20.29
N ILE A 255 7.54 1.88 -20.63
CA ILE A 255 7.97 1.53 -21.99
C ILE A 255 7.10 0.41 -22.50
#